data_AF-A0A7R9UR61-F1
#
_entry.id   AF-A0A7R9UR61-F1
#
_cell.length_a   1.000
_cell.length_b   1.000
_cell.length_c   1.000
_cell.angle_alpha   90.00
_cell.angle_beta   90.00
_cell.angle_gamma   90.00
#
_symmetry.space_group_name_H-M   'P 1'
#
loop_
_entity.id
_entity.type
_entity.pdbx_description
1 polymer ?
#
loop_
_entity_poly.entity_id
_entity_poly.type
_entity_poly.pdbx_seq_one_letter_code
_entity_poly.pdbx_strand_id
1 'polypeptide(L)'
;RIECESLEEANDALAEAAALASVRSAHVLSLREHLLEYDERNGVLCVCILTDYCAGGDLAARIAAARTSRARFSERCVLAWILQLAEGLADIHAEGMIHRDLKPANVLLVARARDAPGSAAA
;
A
#
# COMPACT_ATOMS: atom_id res chain seq x y z
N ARG A 1 -7.27 -5.05 -9.44
CA ARG A 1 -8.56 -5.52 -9.98
C ARG A 1 -9.29 -6.18 -8.81
N ILE A 2 -10.46 -5.66 -8.47
CA ILE A 2 -11.35 -6.17 -7.43
C ILE A 2 -12.58 -6.64 -8.18
N GLU A 3 -12.80 -7.95 -8.20
CA GLU A 3 -13.99 -8.56 -8.78
C GLU A 3 -15.14 -8.36 -7.80
N CYS A 4 -16.24 -7.77 -8.28
CA CYS A 4 -17.38 -7.39 -7.46
C CYS A 4 -18.58 -8.23 -7.90
N GLU A 5 -19.13 -9.01 -6.97
CA GLU A 5 -20.33 -9.82 -7.18
C GLU A 5 -21.61 -9.00 -6.97
N SER A 6 -21.48 -7.81 -6.38
CA SER A 6 -22.59 -6.91 -6.10
C SER A 6 -22.22 -5.43 -6.32
N LEU A 7 -23.25 -4.59 -6.41
CA LEU A 7 -23.07 -3.13 -6.41
C LEU A 7 -22.54 -2.62 -5.06
N GLU A 8 -22.80 -3.32 -3.97
CA GLU A 8 -22.29 -2.96 -2.63
C GLU A 8 -20.77 -3.11 -2.58
N GLU A 9 -20.24 -4.26 -3.03
CA GLU A 9 -18.79 -4.49 -3.13
C GLU A 9 -18.10 -3.49 -4.06
N ALA A 10 -18.76 -3.15 -5.18
CA ALA A 10 -18.24 -2.13 -6.10
C ALA A 10 -18.20 -0.74 -5.45
N ASN A 11 -19.23 -0.37 -4.67
CA ASN A 11 -19.26 0.89 -3.94
C ASN A 11 -18.19 0.93 -2.83
N ASP A 12 -17.94 -0.18 -2.13
CA ASP A 12 -16.89 -0.28 -1.12
C ASP A 12 -15.50 -0.09 -1.73
N ALA A 13 -15.23 -0.75 -2.87
CA ALA A 13 -13.97 -0.58 -3.61
C ALA A 13 -13.80 0.86 -4.13
N LEU A 14 -14.88 1.50 -4.60
CA LEU A 14 -14.84 2.90 -5.03
C LEU A 14 -14.65 3.85 -3.84
N ALA A 15 -15.20 3.54 -2.66
CA ALA A 15 -14.97 4.31 -1.44
C ALA A 15 -13.50 4.24 -1.00
N GLU A 16 -12.84 3.08 -1.16
CA GLU A 16 -11.39 2.95 -0.94
C GLU A 16 -10.59 3.82 -1.93
N ALA A 17 -10.94 3.78 -3.22
CA ALA A 17 -10.31 4.63 -4.22
C ALA A 17 -10.51 6.13 -3.89
N ALA A 18 -11.71 6.53 -3.46
CA ALA A 18 -12.01 7.90 -3.05
C ALA A 18 -11.20 8.33 -1.83
N ALA A 19 -11.03 7.45 -0.84
CA ALA A 19 -10.20 7.72 0.34
C ALA A 19 -8.71 7.87 -0.02
N LEU A 20 -8.19 7.07 -0.95
CA LEU A 20 -6.82 7.24 -1.46
C LEU A 20 -6.65 8.54 -2.26
N ALA A 21 -7.69 8.96 -2.99
CA ALA A 21 -7.65 10.19 -3.79
C ALA A 21 -7.68 11.47 -2.94
N SER A 22 -8.26 11.43 -1.73
CA SER A 22 -8.40 12.60 -0.86
C SER A 22 -7.13 12.94 -0.09
N VAL A 23 -6.22 11.98 0.15
CA VAL A 23 -5.01 12.21 0.94
C VAL A 23 -3.81 12.45 0.02
N ARG A 24 -3.14 13.60 0.21
CA ARG A 24 -1.84 13.88 -0.44
C ARG A 24 -0.74 13.84 0.60
N SER A 25 0.04 12.76 0.61
CA SER A 25 1.12 12.54 1.58
C SER A 25 2.29 11.81 0.94
N ALA A 26 3.50 12.06 1.44
CA ALA A 26 4.69 11.28 1.08
C ALA A 26 4.67 9.86 1.70
N HIS A 27 3.77 9.61 2.65
CA HIS A 27 3.68 8.37 3.42
C HIS A 27 2.34 7.66 3.30
N VAL A 28 1.49 8.10 2.36
CA VAL A 28 0.26 7.40 1.96
C VAL A 28 0.37 7.08 0.48
N LEU A 29 -0.06 5.87 0.10
CA LEU A 29 0.01 5.40 -1.27
C LEU A 29 -0.83 6.31 -2.18
N SER A 30 -0.22 6.81 -3.25
CA SER A 30 -0.90 7.71 -4.18
C SER A 30 -1.73 6.92 -5.19
N LEU A 31 -3.01 7.28 -5.31
CA LEU A 31 -3.87 6.86 -6.40
C LEU A 31 -3.48 7.62 -7.67
N ARG A 32 -3.33 6.90 -8.78
CA ARG A 32 -3.19 7.48 -10.12
C ARG A 32 -4.53 7.59 -10.82
N GLU A 33 -5.28 6.50 -10.86
CA GLU A 33 -6.56 6.41 -11.56
C GLU A 33 -7.40 5.27 -10.97
N HIS A 34 -8.72 5.30 -11.18
CA HIS A 34 -9.59 4.16 -10.97
C HIS A 34 -10.45 3.93 -12.20
N LEU A 35 -10.66 2.66 -12.56
CA LEU A 35 -11.40 2.25 -13.77
C LEU A 35 -12.47 1.23 -13.39
N LEU A 36 -13.58 1.25 -14.14
CA LEU A 36 -14.62 0.23 -14.08
C LEU A 36 -14.53 -0.61 -15.36
N GLU A 37 -14.37 -1.92 -15.19
CA GLU A 37 -14.33 -2.87 -16.29
C GLU A 37 -15.44 -3.91 -16.08
N TYR A 38 -16.20 -4.21 -17.12
CA TYR A 38 -17.16 -5.30 -17.08
C TYR A 38 -16.63 -6.47 -17.90
N ASP A 39 -16.41 -7.61 -17.25
CA ASP A 39 -15.99 -8.84 -17.91
C ASP A 39 -17.21 -9.55 -18.49
N GLU A 40 -17.48 -9.32 -19.78
CA GLU A 40 -18.63 -9.94 -20.47
C GLU A 40 -18.60 -11.47 -20.47
N ARG A 41 -17.41 -12.09 -20.37
CA ARG A 41 -17.28 -13.56 -20.42
C ARG A 41 -17.73 -14.19 -19.11
N ASN A 42 -17.40 -13.54 -18.00
CA ASN A 42 -17.70 -14.03 -16.66
C ASN A 42 -18.95 -13.37 -16.05
N GLY A 43 -19.43 -12.27 -16.64
CA GLY A 43 -20.57 -11.50 -16.15
C GLY A 43 -20.27 -10.72 -14.87
N VAL A 44 -19.01 -10.32 -14.66
CA VAL A 44 -18.52 -9.73 -13.40
C VAL A 44 -18.08 -8.28 -13.60
N LEU A 45 -18.54 -7.39 -12.73
CA LEU A 45 -18.04 -6.02 -12.64
C LEU A 45 -16.72 -6.00 -11.88
N CYS A 46 -15.74 -5.27 -12.39
CA CYS A 46 -14.42 -5.14 -11.81
C CYS A 46 -14.10 -3.68 -11.53
N VAL A 47 -13.66 -3.40 -10.30
CA VAL A 47 -13.06 -2.11 -9.92
C VAL A 47 -11.55 -2.22 -9.98
N CYS A 48 -10.92 -1.38 -10.78
CA CYS A 48 -9.48 -1.34 -10.95
C CYS A 48 -8.91 -0.07 -10.31
N ILE A 49 -8.16 -0.23 -9.23
CA ILE A 49 -7.48 0.86 -8.52
C ILE A 49 -6.01 0.87 -8.97
N LEU A 50 -5.57 1.93 -9.64
CA LEU A 50 -4.21 2.08 -10.14
C LEU A 50 -3.41 3.00 -9.20
N THR A 51 -2.33 2.47 -8.63
CA THR A 51 -1.48 3.18 -7.67
C THR A 51 -0.01 3.15 -8.11
N ASP A 52 0.84 3.89 -7.39
CA ASP A 52 2.28 3.77 -7.55
C ASP A 52 2.79 2.36 -7.18
N TYR A 53 3.72 1.84 -7.98
CA TYR A 53 4.34 0.55 -7.70
C TYR A 53 5.45 0.67 -6.64
N CYS A 54 5.22 0.04 -5.48
CA CYS A 54 6.21 -0.06 -4.40
C CYS A 54 7.05 -1.34 -4.54
N ALA A 55 8.18 -1.23 -5.23
CA ALA A 55 9.06 -2.38 -5.55
C ALA A 55 9.67 -3.10 -4.32
N GLY A 56 9.60 -2.52 -3.13
CA GLY A 56 10.09 -3.14 -1.89
C GLY A 56 9.13 -4.15 -1.25
N GLY A 57 7.94 -4.34 -1.82
CA GLY A 57 6.89 -5.19 -1.26
C GLY A 57 6.28 -4.61 0.01
N ASP A 58 5.72 -5.47 0.86
CA ASP A 58 5.13 -5.07 2.14
C ASP A 58 6.04 -5.35 3.34
N LEU A 59 5.78 -4.65 4.43
CA LEU A 59 6.55 -4.78 5.67
C LEU A 59 6.36 -6.16 6.33
N ALA A 60 5.22 -6.83 6.16
CA ALA A 60 5.01 -8.17 6.71
C ALA A 60 5.96 -9.18 6.08
N ALA A 61 6.11 -9.17 4.75
CA ALA A 61 7.06 -9.98 4.02
C ALA A 61 8.51 -9.68 4.46
N ARG A 62 8.85 -8.39 4.65
CA ARG A 62 10.17 -7.98 5.13
C ARG A 62 10.48 -8.51 6.54
N ILE A 63 9.50 -8.46 7.45
CA ILE A 63 9.61 -9.01 8.81
C ILE A 63 9.76 -10.53 8.76
N ALA A 64 8.97 -11.22 7.93
CA ALA A 64 9.04 -12.67 7.78
C ALA A 64 10.41 -13.13 7.28
N ALA A 65 10.98 -12.45 6.27
CA ALA A 65 12.31 -12.75 5.76
C ALA A 65 13.42 -12.58 6.82
N ALA A 66 13.34 -11.52 7.63
CA ALA A 66 14.27 -11.30 8.73
C ALA A 66 14.17 -12.41 9.81
N ARG A 67 12.95 -12.87 10.12
CA ARG A 67 12.73 -13.99 11.05
C ARG A 67 13.37 -15.28 10.55
N THR A 68 13.16 -15.63 9.28
CA THR A 68 13.73 -16.85 8.67
C THR A 68 15.26 -16.83 8.67
N SER A 69 15.86 -15.67 8.42
CA SER A 69 17.32 -15.47 8.43
C SER A 69 17.91 -15.19 9.83
N ARG A 70 17.08 -15.13 10.88
CA ARG A 70 17.45 -14.68 12.24
C ARG A 70 18.13 -13.30 12.27
N ALA A 71 17.86 -12.47 11.28
CA ALA A 71 18.32 -11.08 11.25
C ALA A 71 17.46 -10.21 12.19
N ARG A 72 18.05 -9.14 12.71
CA ARG A 72 17.34 -8.12 13.49
C ARG A 72 17.41 -6.78 12.76
N PHE A 73 16.32 -6.02 12.82
CA PHE A 73 16.35 -4.63 12.41
C PHE A 73 17.05 -3.79 13.49
N SER A 74 17.84 -2.81 13.08
CA SER A 74 18.38 -1.83 14.02
C SER A 74 17.26 -0.95 14.55
N GLU A 75 17.42 -0.46 15.79
CA GLU A 75 16.45 0.46 16.40
C GLU A 75 16.22 1.69 15.52
N ARG A 76 17.30 2.25 14.95
CA ARG A 76 17.21 3.37 14.00
C ARG A 76 16.32 3.07 12.78
N CYS A 77 16.37 1.83 12.27
CA CYS A 77 15.51 1.42 11.16
C CYS A 77 14.04 1.38 11.57
N VAL A 78 13.77 0.76 12.73
CA VAL A 78 12.40 0.64 13.26
C VAL A 78 11.81 2.01 13.59
N LEU A 79 12.57 2.90 14.22
CA LEU A 79 12.14 4.27 14.51
C LEU A 79 11.84 5.06 13.24
N ALA A 80 12.62 4.87 12.15
CA ALA A 80 12.34 5.50 10.88
C ALA A 80 11.00 5.03 10.27
N TRP A 81 10.68 3.73 10.37
CA TRP A 81 9.36 3.24 9.95
C TRP A 81 8.23 3.80 10.81
N ILE A 82 8.40 3.82 12.14
CA ILE A 82 7.39 4.36 13.06
C ILE A 82 7.13 5.84 12.75
N LEU A 83 8.17 6.63 12.50
CA LEU A 83 8.03 8.05 12.15
C LEU A 83 7.21 8.23 10.87
N GLN A 84 7.57 7.51 9.79
CA GLN A 84 6.85 7.58 8.51
C GLN A 84 5.39 7.14 8.65
N LEU A 85 5.13 6.10 9.44
CA LEU A 85 3.76 5.65 9.73
C LEU A 85 2.98 6.71 10.52
N ALA A 86 3.61 7.34 11.50
CA ALA A 86 2.98 8.39 12.29
C ALA A 86 2.65 9.63 11.42
N GLU A 87 3.56 10.02 10.52
CA GLU A 87 3.35 11.11 9.56
C GLU A 87 2.20 10.77 8.59
N GLY A 88 2.21 9.57 7.99
CA GLY A 88 1.13 9.14 7.10
C GLY A 88 -0.24 9.07 7.80
N LEU A 89 -0.29 8.59 9.04
CA LEU A 89 -1.52 8.60 9.84
C LEU A 89 -1.97 10.02 10.19
N ALA A 90 -1.06 10.92 10.51
CA ALA A 90 -1.39 12.31 10.78
C ALA A 90 -2.05 12.96 9.55
N ASP A 91 -1.54 12.70 8.35
CA ASP A 91 -2.12 13.19 7.09
C ASP A 91 -3.50 12.58 6.83
N ILE A 92 -3.69 11.27 7.06
CA ILE A 92 -5.00 10.62 6.95
C ILE A 92 -6.01 11.23 7.93
N HIS A 93 -5.59 11.47 9.18
CA HIS A 93 -6.45 12.05 10.21
C HIS A 93 -6.78 13.52 9.93
N ALA A 94 -5.89 14.26 9.25
CA ALA A 94 -6.15 15.63 8.83
C ALA A 94 -7.30 15.74 7.83
N GLU A 95 -7.49 14.72 6.99
CA GLU A 95 -8.64 14.56 6.09
C GLU A 95 -9.91 14.02 6.80
N GLY A 96 -9.88 13.90 8.13
CA GLY A 96 -11.02 13.44 8.94
C GLY A 96 -11.29 11.93 8.83
N MET A 97 -10.34 11.16 8.31
CA MET A 97 -10.48 9.72 8.11
C MET A 97 -9.75 8.91 9.19
N ILE A 98 -10.14 7.65 9.36
CA ILE A 98 -9.46 6.68 10.21
C ILE A 98 -9.12 5.48 9.33
N HIS A 99 -7.86 5.05 9.31
CA HIS A 99 -7.42 3.92 8.48
C HIS A 99 -8.11 2.59 8.83
N ARG A 100 -8.36 2.32 10.13
CA ARG A 100 -9.03 1.13 10.71
C ARG A 100 -8.35 -0.23 10.51
N ASP A 101 -7.60 -0.44 9.44
CA ASP A 101 -6.88 -1.70 9.17
C ASP A 101 -5.35 -1.52 9.08
N LEU A 102 -4.75 -0.78 10.02
CA LEU A 102 -3.30 -0.60 10.03
C LEU A 102 -2.61 -1.86 10.52
N LYS A 103 -1.88 -2.53 9.62
CA LYS A 103 -1.09 -3.73 9.88
C LYS A 103 0.12 -3.80 8.96
N PRO A 104 1.17 -4.58 9.25
CA PRO A 104 2.38 -4.63 8.43
C PRO A 104 2.15 -5.00 6.96
N ALA A 105 1.10 -5.78 6.65
CA ALA A 105 0.76 -6.14 5.27
C ALA A 105 0.23 -4.95 4.44
N ASN A 106 -0.26 -3.89 5.11
CA ASN A 106 -0.77 -2.67 4.47
C ASN A 106 0.29 -1.54 4.48
N VAL A 107 1.55 -1.85 4.81
CA VAL A 107 2.66 -0.89 4.80
C VAL A 107 3.59 -1.26 3.65
N LEU A 108 3.51 -0.52 2.55
CA LEU A 108 4.32 -0.75 1.37
C LEU A 108 5.69 -0.06 1.48
N LEU A 109 6.72 -0.72 0.96
CA LEU A 109 8.08 -0.25 0.98
C LEU A 109 8.50 0.19 -0.43
N VAL A 110 9.03 1.41 -0.54
CA VAL A 110 9.73 1.85 -1.75
C VAL A 110 11.14 1.24 -1.76
N ALA A 111 11.52 0.62 -2.88
CA ALA A 111 12.89 0.12 -3.03
C ALA A 111 13.86 1.30 -2.98
N ARG A 112 14.81 1.27 -2.03
CA ARG A 112 15.95 2.19 -2.09
C ARG A 112 16.91 1.67 -3.15
N ALA A 113 17.54 2.56 -3.92
CA ALA A 113 18.47 2.20 -5.00
C ALA A 113 19.62 1.26 -4.57
N ARG A 114 19.86 1.06 -3.27
CA ARG A 114 20.85 0.13 -2.71
C ARG A 114 20.37 -1.33 -2.60
N ASP A 115 19.07 -1.58 -2.76
CA ASP A 115 18.47 -2.91 -2.58
C ASP A 115 18.15 -3.61 -3.92
N ALA A 116 18.56 -3.03 -5.06
CA ALA A 116 18.48 -3.69 -6.36
C ALA A 116 19.48 -4.88 -6.42
N PRO A 117 19.06 -6.07 -6.85
CA PRO A 117 20.00 -7.14 -7.18
C PRO A 117 20.80 -6.68 -8.42
N GLY A 118 21.98 -6.10 -8.17
CA GLY A 118 22.82 -5.53 -9.22
C GLY A 118 23.83 -4.47 -8.78
N SER A 119 23.77 -3.91 -7.56
CA SER A 119 24.78 -2.93 -7.11
C SER A 119 26.05 -3.56 -6.50
N ALA A 120 26.56 -4.62 -7.16
CA ALA A 120 27.93 -5.06 -7.01
C ALA A 120 28.65 -4.85 -8.33
N ALA A 121 29.19 -3.64 -8.54
CA ALA A 121 30.38 -3.31 -9.35
C ALA A 121 30.36 -1.83 -9.77
N ALA A 122 31.15 -1.02 -9.08
CA ALA A 122 32.06 -0.01 -9.62
C ALA A 122 32.88 0.57 -8.47
#